data_AF-A0A3A0FJ49-F1
#
_entry.id   AF-A0A3A0FJ49-F1
#
_cell.length_a   1.000
_cell.length_b   1.000
_cell.length_c   1.000
_cell.angle_alpha   90.00
_cell.angle_beta   90.00
_cell.angle_gamma   90.00
#
_symmetry.space_group_name_H-M   'P 1'
#
loop_
_entity.id
_entity.type
_entity.pdbx_description
1 polymer ?
#
loop_
_entity_poly.entity_id
_entity_poly.type
_entity_poly.pdbx_seq_one_letter_code
_entity_poly.pdbx_strand_id
1 'polypeptide(L)'
;MAARIGARAKLRSYLTGHVGELLDSDTLRQVAGTSEWGRRLRELRDEEGLDIISHNDDSSLKPGQYILRSLTPRPHFGRTVSKETRSFVLDRNGFTCQQCGAAAGEPHPFDPARKTRLHIGHIVDKSMGGTDDPANLRAICSVCNEGLANIALERPSSAKVLAQLRRATGQDQVEVLKWLIKKFPEQARGYIAEP
;
A
#
# COMPACT_ATOMS: atom_id res chain seq x y z
N MET A 1 -23.02 17.13 21.17
CA MET A 1 -22.10 16.19 21.85
C MET A 1 -20.72 16.39 21.23
N ALA A 2 -19.76 17.00 21.94
CA ALA A 2 -18.43 17.24 21.39
C ALA A 2 -17.69 15.92 21.18
N ALA A 3 -17.15 15.69 19.98
CA ALA A 3 -16.39 14.49 19.66
C ALA A 3 -15.19 14.37 20.62
N ARG A 4 -15.05 13.24 21.30
CA ARG A 4 -13.89 12.94 22.14
C ARG A 4 -12.64 12.97 21.27
N ILE A 5 -11.79 13.99 21.45
CA ILE A 5 -10.53 14.13 20.73
C ILE A 5 -9.65 12.92 21.06
N GLY A 6 -9.20 12.20 20.04
CA GLY A 6 -8.33 11.03 20.20
C GLY A 6 -6.96 11.38 20.78
N ALA A 7 -6.33 10.44 21.49
CA ALA A 7 -5.05 10.65 22.19
C ALA A 7 -3.95 11.26 21.29
N ARG A 8 -3.86 10.84 20.03
CA ARG A 8 -2.92 11.39 19.04
C ARG A 8 -3.16 12.88 18.77
N ALA A 9 -4.41 13.29 18.60
CA ALA A 9 -4.76 14.68 18.36
C ALA A 9 -4.54 15.57 19.60
N LYS A 10 -4.78 15.03 20.80
CA LYS A 10 -4.44 15.73 22.06
C LYS A 10 -2.94 15.99 22.16
N LEU A 11 -2.13 14.96 21.94
CA LEU A 11 -0.67 15.07 21.93
C LEU A 11 -0.19 16.07 20.89
N ARG A 12 -0.74 16.01 19.66
CA ARG A 12 -0.39 16.97 18.60
C ARG A 12 -0.67 18.41 19.03
N SER A 13 -1.89 18.69 19.49
CA SER A 13 -2.28 20.04 19.92
C SER A 13 -1.41 20.54 21.07
N TYR A 14 -1.05 19.67 22.01
CA TYR A 14 -0.20 20.03 23.13
C TYR A 14 1.23 20.33 22.68
N LEU A 15 1.83 19.45 21.86
CA LEU A 15 3.19 19.64 21.34
C LEU A 15 3.31 20.90 20.48
N THR A 16 2.35 21.16 19.58
CA THR A 16 2.31 22.38 18.76
C THR A 16 2.18 23.65 19.60
N GLY A 17 1.60 23.57 20.79
CA GLY A 17 1.53 24.69 21.73
C GLY A 17 2.79 24.92 22.56
N HIS A 18 3.70 23.94 22.65
CA HIS A 18 4.90 23.94 23.49
C HIS A 18 6.15 23.63 22.64
N VAL A 19 6.27 24.29 21.49
CA VAL A 19 7.41 24.11 20.57
C VAL A 19 8.68 24.64 21.22
N GLY A 20 9.75 23.83 21.20
CA GLY A 20 11.04 24.15 21.81
C GLY A 20 11.11 23.91 23.33
N GLU A 21 9.99 23.56 23.97
CA GLU A 21 9.95 23.29 25.41
C GLU A 21 10.28 21.83 25.73
N LEU A 22 10.88 21.62 26.91
CA LEU A 22 11.21 20.30 27.42
C LEU A 22 10.00 19.68 28.11
N LEU A 23 9.54 18.55 27.59
CA LEU A 23 8.35 17.84 28.05
C LEU A 23 8.70 16.45 28.58
N ASP A 24 8.23 16.13 29.77
CA ASP A 24 8.43 14.83 30.40
C ASP A 24 7.36 13.80 29.99
N SER A 25 7.72 12.53 30.06
CA SER A 25 6.85 11.40 29.71
C SER A 25 5.56 11.36 30.52
N ASP A 26 5.59 11.76 31.78
CA ASP A 26 4.41 11.77 32.65
C ASP A 26 3.40 12.82 32.19
N THR A 27 3.88 14.01 31.80
CA THR A 27 3.05 15.07 31.20
C THR A 27 2.39 14.58 29.91
N LEU A 28 3.17 13.99 29.00
CA LEU A 28 2.64 13.47 27.73
C LEU A 28 1.64 12.32 27.95
N ARG A 29 1.89 11.46 28.94
CA ARG A 29 0.96 10.39 29.34
C ARG A 29 -0.36 10.95 29.86
N GLN A 30 -0.31 11.97 30.71
CA GLN A 30 -1.51 12.64 31.23
C GLN A 30 -2.30 13.32 30.11
N VAL A 31 -1.63 14.05 29.21
CA VAL A 31 -2.25 14.71 28.06
C VAL A 31 -2.94 13.70 27.14
N ALA A 32 -2.27 12.59 26.83
CA ALA A 32 -2.84 11.54 26.00
C ALA A 32 -4.03 10.83 26.68
N GLY A 33 -3.99 10.69 28.01
CA GLY A 33 -5.00 9.98 28.78
C GLY A 33 -5.02 8.47 28.53
N THR A 34 -3.90 7.90 28.08
CA THR A 34 -3.76 6.46 27.77
C THR A 34 -2.34 5.98 28.03
N SER A 35 -2.17 4.69 28.36
CA SER A 35 -0.87 4.03 28.43
C SER A 35 -0.17 3.97 27.06
N GLU A 36 -0.92 4.03 25.96
CA GLU A 36 -0.42 3.97 24.58
C GLU A 36 0.18 5.31 24.09
N TRP A 37 0.38 6.29 24.96
CA TRP A 37 0.89 7.62 24.60
C TRP A 37 2.21 7.56 23.82
N GLY A 38 3.13 6.67 24.22
CA GLY A 38 4.43 6.52 23.55
C GLY A 38 4.30 5.98 22.12
N ARG A 39 3.29 5.13 21.86
CA ARG A 39 2.98 4.69 20.49
C ARG A 39 2.43 5.86 19.68
N ARG A 40 1.49 6.63 20.24
CA ARG A 40 0.91 7.80 19.55
C ARG A 40 1.94 8.88 19.26
N LEU A 41 2.91 9.08 20.15
CA LEU A 41 4.03 10.00 19.95
C LEU A 41 4.92 9.55 18.80
N ARG A 42 5.22 8.25 18.70
CA ARG A 42 5.96 7.69 17.55
C ARG A 42 5.18 7.83 16.25
N GLU A 43 3.86 7.67 16.25
CA GLU A 43 3.04 7.93 15.06
C GLU A 43 3.15 9.40 14.60
N LEU A 44 3.13 10.35 15.53
CA LEU A 44 3.33 11.77 15.22
C LEU A 44 4.72 12.06 14.63
N ARG A 45 5.76 11.44 15.19
CA ARG A 45 7.14 11.61 14.74
C ARG A 45 7.43 10.92 13.41
N ASP A 46 7.02 9.66 13.33
CA ASP A 46 7.29 8.79 12.20
C ASP A 46 6.25 9.12 11.11
N GLU A 47 4.97 8.82 11.27
CA GLU A 47 3.99 8.92 10.17
C GLU A 47 3.67 10.36 9.73
N GLU A 48 3.65 11.33 10.65
CA GLU A 48 3.36 12.74 10.33
C GLU A 48 4.61 13.61 10.19
N GLY A 49 5.79 13.04 10.46
CA GLY A 49 7.08 13.71 10.28
C GLY A 49 7.36 14.83 11.29
N LEU A 50 6.63 14.94 12.41
CA LEU A 50 6.91 16.00 13.40
C LEU A 50 8.33 15.85 13.97
N ASP A 51 9.00 16.99 14.15
CA ASP A 51 10.39 17.09 14.63
C ASP A 51 10.51 16.83 16.15
N ILE A 52 10.03 15.67 16.60
CA ILE A 52 10.03 15.26 18.01
C ILE A 52 11.38 14.58 18.30
N ILE A 53 12.18 15.24 19.14
CA ILE A 53 13.51 14.82 19.58
C ILE A 53 13.37 14.11 20.93
N SER A 54 14.11 13.02 21.12
CA SER A 54 14.23 12.29 22.38
C SER A 54 15.71 12.12 22.78
N HIS A 55 15.98 11.53 23.94
CA HIS A 55 17.36 11.21 24.37
C HIS A 55 18.17 10.33 23.40
N ASN A 56 17.50 9.56 22.53
CA ASN A 56 18.16 8.77 21.49
C ASN A 56 18.68 9.66 20.34
N ASP A 57 18.10 10.84 20.17
CA ASP A 57 18.43 11.80 19.12
C ASP A 57 19.40 12.88 19.63
N ASP A 58 19.27 13.27 20.90
CA ASP A 58 20.07 14.31 21.55
C ASP A 58 20.49 13.87 22.96
N SER A 59 21.80 13.67 23.15
CA SER A 59 22.36 13.22 24.42
C SER A 59 22.21 14.23 25.56
N SER A 60 21.82 15.49 25.29
CA SER A 60 21.52 16.46 26.35
C SER A 60 20.18 16.17 27.06
N LEU A 61 19.31 15.35 26.46
CA LEU A 61 18.02 14.98 27.03
C LEU A 61 18.15 13.73 27.90
N LYS A 62 17.41 13.70 29.01
CA LYS A 62 17.31 12.50 29.85
C LYS A 62 16.30 11.51 29.25
N PRO A 63 16.45 10.19 29.51
CA PRO A 63 15.40 9.23 29.20
C PRO A 63 14.05 9.68 29.76
N GLY A 64 13.02 9.70 28.91
CA GLY A 64 11.69 10.22 29.27
C GLY A 64 11.44 11.69 28.92
N GLN A 65 12.44 12.42 28.42
CA GLN A 65 12.30 13.81 27.97
C GLN A 65 12.15 13.90 26.45
N TYR A 66 11.31 14.83 26.01
CA TYR A 66 10.99 15.08 24.61
C TYR A 66 10.92 16.57 24.32
N ILE A 67 11.32 16.97 23.12
CA ILE A 67 11.17 18.35 22.61
C ILE A 67 10.62 18.27 21.19
N LEU A 68 9.56 19.04 20.89
CA LEU A 68 9.21 19.34 19.50
C LEU A 68 10.08 20.51 19.05
N ARG A 69 11.14 20.24 18.26
CA ARG A 69 12.15 21.24 17.91
C ARG A 69 11.65 22.25 16.86
N SER A 70 10.80 21.80 15.94
CA SER A 70 10.24 22.64 14.88
C SER A 70 8.87 22.13 14.44
N LEU A 71 8.05 23.05 13.91
CA LEU A 71 6.82 22.70 13.19
C LEU A 71 7.09 22.28 11.74
N THR A 72 8.33 22.48 11.26
CA THR A 72 8.75 21.99 9.94
C THR A 72 8.95 20.48 10.03
N PRO A 73 8.19 19.66 9.28
CA PRO A 73 8.34 18.22 9.35
C PRO A 73 9.73 17.78 8.89
N ARG A 74 10.34 16.80 9.56
CA ARG A 74 11.53 16.13 9.03
C ARG A 74 11.15 15.30 7.80
N PRO A 75 12.06 15.12 6.83
CA PRO A 75 11.88 14.12 5.79
C PRO A 75 11.75 12.74 6.45
N HIS A 76 10.54 12.20 6.49
CA HIS A 76 10.29 10.87 7.04
C HIS A 76 10.16 9.86 5.90
N PHE A 77 10.98 8.82 5.95
CA PHE A 77 10.77 7.62 5.15
C PHE A 77 9.73 6.77 5.87
N GLY A 78 8.49 6.83 5.39
CA GLY A 78 7.36 6.03 5.88
C GLY A 78 7.76 4.59 6.17
N ARG A 79 7.25 4.02 7.25
CA ARG A 79 7.46 2.60 7.57
C ARG A 79 7.30 1.73 6.33
N THR A 80 8.29 0.90 6.06
CA THR A 80 8.21 -0.11 5.01
C THR A 80 7.14 -1.12 5.39
N VAL A 81 6.36 -1.60 4.41
CA VAL A 81 5.40 -2.68 4.60
C VAL A 81 6.10 -3.85 5.30
N SER A 82 5.53 -4.36 6.40
CA SER A 82 6.13 -5.45 7.17
C SER A 82 6.30 -6.71 6.32
N LYS A 83 7.22 -7.60 6.72
CA LYS A 83 7.47 -8.84 5.99
C LYS A 83 6.24 -9.74 6.00
N GLU A 84 5.51 -9.75 7.11
CA GLU A 84 4.28 -10.50 7.32
C GLU A 84 3.18 -9.98 6.38
N THR A 85 2.93 -8.67 6.36
CA THR A 85 1.95 -8.06 5.46
C THR A 85 2.33 -8.28 4.00
N ARG A 86 3.62 -8.16 3.66
CA ARG A 86 4.11 -8.46 2.32
C ARG A 86 3.81 -9.91 1.91
N SER A 87 4.09 -10.89 2.78
CA SER A 87 3.82 -12.30 2.50
C SER A 87 2.33 -12.55 2.30
N PHE A 88 1.49 -11.99 3.19
CA PHE A 88 0.04 -12.10 3.10
C PHE A 88 -0.51 -11.53 1.78
N VAL A 89 -0.08 -10.32 1.39
CA VAL A 89 -0.54 -9.68 0.16
C VAL A 89 -0.13 -10.47 -1.08
N LEU A 90 1.10 -11.00 -1.11
CA LEU A 90 1.58 -11.83 -2.22
C LEU A 90 0.78 -13.13 -2.35
N ASP A 91 0.54 -13.82 -1.24
CA ASP A 91 -0.22 -15.08 -1.20
C ASP A 91 -1.68 -14.86 -1.63
N ARG A 92 -2.36 -13.85 -1.05
CA ARG A 92 -3.71 -13.42 -1.45
C ARG A 92 -3.80 -13.10 -2.95
N ASN A 93 -2.74 -12.57 -3.54
CA ASN A 93 -2.66 -12.23 -4.95
C ASN A 93 -2.11 -13.36 -5.82
N GLY A 94 -2.00 -14.57 -5.26
CA GLY A 94 -1.57 -15.77 -5.97
C GLY A 94 -0.15 -15.66 -6.54
N PHE A 95 0.71 -14.83 -5.94
CA PHE A 95 2.03 -14.50 -6.46
C PHE A 95 2.01 -14.01 -7.92
N THR A 96 0.95 -13.28 -8.29
CA THR A 96 0.80 -12.65 -9.61
C THR A 96 0.62 -11.15 -9.52
N CYS A 97 1.13 -10.43 -10.52
CA CYS A 97 0.88 -9.01 -10.66
C CYS A 97 -0.61 -8.76 -10.90
N GLN A 98 -1.23 -7.92 -10.06
CA GLN A 98 -2.64 -7.60 -10.14
C GLN A 98 -3.01 -6.65 -11.30
N GLN A 99 -2.02 -6.17 -12.05
CA GLN A 99 -2.22 -5.31 -13.23
C GLN A 99 -2.08 -6.08 -14.54
N CYS A 100 -1.06 -6.93 -14.68
CA CYS A 100 -0.76 -7.63 -15.93
C CYS A 100 -0.85 -9.16 -15.86
N GLY A 101 -0.96 -9.73 -14.67
CA GLY A 101 -1.03 -11.18 -14.46
C GLY A 101 0.32 -11.90 -14.46
N ALA A 102 1.44 -11.21 -14.62
CA ALA A 102 2.77 -11.83 -14.59
C ALA A 102 3.03 -12.56 -13.26
N ALA A 103 3.46 -13.82 -13.32
CA ALA A 103 3.72 -14.66 -12.17
C ALA A 103 5.15 -14.50 -11.64
N ALA A 104 5.33 -14.48 -10.32
CA ALA A 104 6.63 -14.31 -9.69
C ALA A 104 7.63 -15.41 -10.12
N GLY A 105 8.85 -15.02 -10.50
CA GLY A 105 9.91 -15.96 -10.87
C GLY A 105 9.86 -16.48 -12.31
N GLU A 106 8.75 -16.30 -13.02
CA GLU A 106 8.61 -16.63 -14.45
C GLU A 106 9.15 -15.51 -15.36
N PRO A 107 9.52 -15.81 -16.61
CA PRO A 107 9.83 -14.79 -17.61
C PRO A 107 8.72 -13.74 -17.69
N HIS A 108 9.08 -12.46 -17.70
CA HIS A 108 8.10 -11.39 -17.72
C HIS A 108 7.46 -11.27 -19.12
N PRO A 109 6.13 -11.10 -19.25
CA PRO A 109 5.45 -11.07 -20.56
C PRO A 109 5.93 -9.96 -21.50
N PHE A 110 6.36 -8.83 -20.94
CA PHE A 110 6.87 -7.68 -21.70
C PHE A 110 8.41 -7.64 -21.79
N ASP A 111 9.09 -8.54 -21.06
CA ASP A 111 10.55 -8.69 -21.12
C ASP A 111 10.94 -10.14 -20.77
N PRO A 112 10.87 -11.06 -21.75
CA PRO A 112 11.12 -12.47 -21.50
C PRO A 112 12.55 -12.79 -21.03
N ALA A 113 13.50 -11.87 -21.22
CA ALA A 113 14.88 -12.05 -20.75
C ALA A 113 15.01 -11.86 -19.23
N ARG A 114 14.03 -11.27 -18.57
CA ARG A 114 14.03 -11.02 -17.12
C ARG A 114 12.95 -11.83 -16.41
N LYS A 115 13.28 -12.35 -15.23
CA LYS A 115 12.31 -12.96 -14.32
C LYS A 115 11.45 -11.87 -13.67
N THR A 116 10.15 -12.12 -13.60
CA THR A 116 9.17 -11.25 -12.95
C THR A 116 9.48 -11.15 -11.46
N ARG A 117 9.72 -9.92 -11.01
CA ARG A 117 9.85 -9.56 -9.59
C ARG A 117 8.62 -8.78 -9.16
N LEU A 118 8.03 -9.17 -8.04
CA LEU A 118 6.85 -8.51 -7.49
C LEU A 118 7.24 -7.55 -6.36
N HIS A 119 6.60 -6.39 -6.40
CA HIS A 119 6.63 -5.33 -5.43
C HIS A 119 5.25 -5.21 -4.78
N ILE A 120 5.21 -4.57 -3.62
CA ILE A 120 3.94 -4.20 -2.98
C ILE A 120 3.69 -2.75 -3.35
N GLY A 121 2.64 -2.53 -4.14
CA GLY A 121 2.16 -1.19 -4.47
C GLY A 121 0.91 -0.87 -3.67
N HIS A 122 0.71 0.41 -3.38
CA HIS A 122 -0.54 0.89 -2.82
C HIS A 122 -1.62 1.04 -3.91
N ILE A 123 -2.88 0.88 -3.53
CA ILE A 123 -4.03 1.18 -4.40
C ILE A 123 -4.30 2.68 -4.36
N VAL A 124 -4.42 3.23 -3.15
CA VAL A 124 -4.35 4.68 -2.88
C VAL A 124 -2.94 4.99 -2.42
N ASP A 125 -2.23 5.86 -3.13
CA ASP A 125 -0.86 6.24 -2.79
C ASP A 125 -0.73 6.84 -1.38
N LYS A 126 0.40 6.60 -0.72
CA LYS A 126 0.70 7.17 0.62
C LYS A 126 0.60 8.69 0.64
N SER A 127 1.06 9.38 -0.41
CA SER A 127 0.95 10.84 -0.53
C SER A 127 -0.50 11.34 -0.58
N MET A 128 -1.43 10.47 -1.01
CA MET A 128 -2.86 10.73 -1.07
C MET A 128 -3.62 10.15 0.14
N GLY A 129 -2.92 9.78 1.22
CA GLY A 129 -3.51 9.25 2.45
C GLY A 129 -3.70 7.73 2.47
N GLY A 130 -3.07 7.00 1.55
CA GLY A 130 -3.06 5.54 1.53
C GLY A 130 -2.44 4.90 2.77
N THR A 131 -3.07 3.85 3.28
CA THR A 131 -2.58 3.08 4.44
C THR A 131 -1.77 1.86 4.01
N ASP A 132 -0.96 1.30 4.92
CA ASP A 132 -0.31 -0.01 4.75
C ASP A 132 -1.21 -1.20 5.13
N ASP A 133 -2.52 -0.96 5.22
CA ASP A 133 -3.50 -2.04 5.43
C ASP A 133 -3.46 -2.99 4.22
N PRO A 134 -3.40 -4.33 4.41
CA PRO A 134 -3.47 -5.28 3.32
C PRO A 134 -4.57 -4.99 2.29
N ALA A 135 -5.71 -4.43 2.68
CA ALA A 135 -6.80 -4.03 1.79
C ALA A 135 -6.42 -2.92 0.81
N ASN A 136 -5.49 -2.02 1.17
CA ASN A 136 -4.98 -0.95 0.30
C ASN A 136 -3.68 -1.34 -0.43
N LEU A 137 -3.22 -2.59 -0.30
CA LEU A 137 -1.99 -3.07 -0.91
C LEU A 137 -2.28 -4.06 -2.03
N ARG A 138 -1.42 -4.12 -3.04
CA ARG A 138 -1.49 -5.09 -4.14
C ARG A 138 -0.10 -5.53 -4.60
N ALA A 139 0.00 -6.76 -5.08
CA ALA A 139 1.20 -7.25 -5.74
C ALA A 139 1.29 -6.68 -7.17
N ILE A 140 2.42 -6.05 -7.52
CA ILE A 140 2.65 -5.44 -8.83
C ILE A 140 4.06 -5.76 -9.34
N CYS A 141 4.27 -6.04 -10.62
CA CYS A 141 5.61 -6.28 -11.16
C CYS A 141 6.40 -4.98 -11.33
N SER A 142 7.72 -5.07 -11.47
CA SER A 142 8.59 -3.91 -11.69
C SER A 142 8.13 -3.05 -12.87
N VAL A 143 7.77 -3.65 -14.00
CA VAL A 143 7.31 -2.93 -15.20
C VAL A 143 6.01 -2.16 -14.95
N CYS A 144 5.04 -2.77 -14.27
CA CYS A 144 3.79 -2.09 -13.95
C CYS A 144 3.97 -1.05 -12.83
N ASN A 145 4.99 -1.20 -11.98
CA ASN A 145 5.32 -0.28 -10.89
C ASN A 145 6.09 0.97 -11.38
N GLU A 146 6.93 0.84 -12.40
CA GLU A 146 7.84 1.89 -12.90
C GLU A 146 7.17 2.99 -13.76
N GLY A 147 5.86 2.98 -13.93
CA GLY A 147 5.14 4.17 -14.46
C GLY A 147 4.47 4.03 -15.83
N LEU A 148 3.98 2.85 -16.19
CA LEU A 148 3.05 2.68 -17.34
C LEU A 148 1.58 2.47 -16.93
N ALA A 149 1.24 2.60 -15.64
CA ALA A 149 -0.11 2.34 -15.14
C ALA A 149 -1.07 3.55 -15.14
N ASN A 150 -0.56 4.79 -15.19
CA ASN A 150 -1.38 5.99 -14.92
C ASN A 150 -1.87 6.77 -16.15
N ILE A 151 -1.59 6.33 -17.38
CA ILE A 151 -1.83 7.17 -18.58
C ILE A 151 -2.86 6.58 -19.56
N ALA A 152 -3.11 5.26 -19.55
CA ALA A 152 -4.18 4.70 -20.37
C ALA A 152 -4.72 3.41 -19.77
N LEU A 153 -6.05 3.27 -19.77
CA LEU A 153 -6.69 1.96 -19.78
C LEU A 153 -6.24 1.23 -21.05
N GLU A 154 -5.12 0.54 -20.96
CA GLU A 154 -4.60 -0.29 -22.03
C GLU A 154 -5.68 -1.33 -22.37
N ARG A 155 -6.04 -1.44 -23.66
CA ARG A 155 -6.98 -2.48 -24.11
C ARG A 155 -6.45 -3.84 -23.63
N PRO A 156 -7.29 -4.66 -22.98
CA PRO A 156 -6.82 -5.91 -22.42
C PRO A 156 -6.32 -6.82 -23.56
N SER A 157 -5.05 -7.24 -23.45
CA SER A 157 -4.49 -8.26 -24.34
C SER A 157 -5.22 -9.59 -24.18
N SER A 158 -5.10 -10.48 -25.18
CA SER A 158 -5.68 -11.84 -25.10
C SER A 158 -5.26 -12.57 -23.82
N ALA A 159 -4.00 -12.43 -23.39
CA ALA A 159 -3.49 -12.97 -22.14
C ALA A 159 -4.23 -12.42 -20.89
N LYS A 160 -4.49 -11.10 -20.84
CA LYS A 160 -5.23 -10.46 -19.74
C LYS A 160 -6.70 -10.91 -19.72
N VAL A 161 -7.34 -11.02 -20.88
CA VAL A 161 -8.72 -11.51 -21.00
C VAL A 161 -8.82 -12.97 -20.54
N LEU A 162 -7.91 -13.83 -20.99
CA LEU A 162 -7.88 -15.24 -20.60
C LEU A 162 -7.66 -15.45 -19.11
N ALA A 163 -6.81 -14.62 -18.48
CA ALA A 163 -6.60 -14.68 -17.03
C ALA A 163 -7.89 -14.40 -16.23
N GLN A 164 -8.75 -13.51 -16.71
CA GLN A 164 -10.06 -13.26 -16.09
C GLN A 164 -11.02 -14.43 -16.33
N LEU A 165 -11.09 -14.94 -17.56
CA LEU A 165 -12.00 -16.05 -17.91
C LEU A 165 -11.69 -17.33 -17.14
N ARG A 166 -10.40 -17.66 -16.91
CA ARG A 166 -9.99 -18.82 -16.12
C ARG A 166 -10.48 -18.81 -14.67
N ARG A 167 -10.69 -17.61 -14.11
CA ARG A 167 -11.21 -17.43 -12.74
C ARG A 167 -12.73 -17.36 -12.68
N ALA A 168 -13.40 -17.14 -13.81
CA ALA A 168 -14.84 -17.08 -13.88
C ALA A 168 -15.45 -18.48 -13.70
N THR A 169 -16.71 -18.54 -13.29
CA THR A 169 -17.42 -19.83 -13.16
C THR A 169 -17.53 -20.50 -14.53
N GLY A 170 -17.71 -21.83 -14.55
CA GLY A 170 -17.91 -22.55 -15.81
C GLY A 170 -19.11 -22.01 -16.62
N GLN A 171 -20.17 -21.57 -15.93
CA GLN A 171 -21.33 -20.95 -16.56
C GLN A 171 -20.96 -19.63 -17.26
N ASP A 172 -20.20 -18.76 -16.60
CA ASP A 172 -19.77 -17.48 -17.18
C ASP A 172 -18.80 -17.68 -18.36
N GLN A 173 -17.92 -18.67 -18.28
CA GLN A 173 -17.04 -19.03 -19.40
C GLN A 173 -17.84 -19.45 -20.63
N VAL A 174 -18.90 -20.26 -20.44
CA VAL A 174 -19.79 -20.70 -21.52
C VAL A 174 -20.60 -19.54 -22.10
N GLU A 175 -21.06 -18.59 -21.28
CA GLU A 175 -21.76 -17.39 -21.77
C GLU A 175 -20.83 -16.51 -22.62
N VAL A 176 -19.57 -16.34 -22.21
CA VAL A 176 -18.58 -15.63 -23.03
C VAL A 176 -18.30 -16.36 -24.34
N LEU A 177 -18.20 -17.69 -24.32
CA LEU A 177 -18.04 -18.50 -25.53
C LEU A 177 -19.22 -18.32 -26.49
N LYS A 178 -20.47 -18.40 -26.00
CA LYS A 178 -21.68 -18.17 -26.81
C LYS A 178 -21.65 -16.80 -27.49
N TRP A 179 -21.27 -15.76 -26.74
CA TRP A 179 -21.15 -14.41 -27.29
C TRP A 179 -20.06 -14.33 -28.39
N LEU A 180 -18.90 -14.95 -28.16
CA LEU A 180 -17.80 -14.97 -29.14
C LEU A 180 -18.18 -15.70 -30.44
N ILE A 181 -18.85 -16.85 -30.35
CA ILE A 181 -19.34 -17.60 -31.53
C ILE A 181 -20.34 -16.75 -32.32
N LYS A 182 -21.29 -16.10 -31.64
CA LYS A 182 -22.28 -15.21 -32.28
C LYS A 182 -21.60 -14.03 -32.98
N LYS A 183 -20.54 -13.49 -32.39
CA LYS A 183 -19.81 -12.33 -32.91
C LYS A 183 -18.90 -12.68 -34.09
N PHE A 184 -18.31 -13.88 -34.11
CA PHE A 184 -17.31 -14.31 -35.09
C PHE A 184 -17.71 -15.65 -35.75
N PRO A 185 -18.82 -15.69 -36.51
CA PRO A 185 -19.43 -16.94 -36.97
C PRO A 185 -18.62 -17.68 -38.05
N GLU A 186 -17.76 -17.00 -38.82
CA GLU A 186 -16.91 -17.64 -39.83
C GLU A 186 -15.68 -18.27 -39.19
N GLN A 187 -15.02 -17.54 -38.30
CA GLN A 187 -13.85 -18.01 -37.56
C GLN A 187 -14.22 -19.18 -36.65
N ALA A 188 -15.36 -19.10 -35.95
CA ALA A 188 -15.86 -20.18 -35.12
C ALA A 188 -16.09 -21.46 -35.95
N ARG A 189 -16.68 -21.35 -37.15
CA ARG A 189 -16.84 -22.49 -38.06
C ARG A 189 -15.51 -23.09 -38.48
N GLY A 190 -14.50 -22.26 -38.77
CA GLY A 190 -13.15 -22.71 -39.08
C GLY A 190 -12.52 -23.55 -37.96
N TYR A 191 -12.57 -23.05 -36.72
CA TYR A 191 -12.01 -23.75 -35.56
C TYR A 191 -12.78 -25.02 -35.14
N ILE A 192 -14.07 -25.12 -35.47
CA ILE A 192 -14.87 -26.33 -35.23
C ILE A 192 -14.64 -27.39 -36.32
N ALA A 193 -14.20 -26.97 -37.51
CA ALA A 193 -13.96 -27.86 -38.66
C ALA A 193 -12.50 -28.36 -38.76
N GLU A 194 -11.59 -27.84 -37.95
CA GLU A 194 -10.24 -28.40 -37.78
C GLU A 194 -10.34 -29.68 -36.92
N PRO A 195 -9.80 -30.82 -37.39
CA PRO A 195 -9.90 -32.12 -36.70
C PRO A 195 -9.12 -32.18 -35.38
#